data_AF-A0AAV0H4H1-F1
#
_entry.id   AF-A0AAV0H4H1-F1
#
_cell.length_a   1.000
_cell.length_b   1.000
_cell.length_c   1.000
_cell.angle_alpha   90.00
_cell.angle_beta   90.00
_cell.angle_gamma   90.00
#
_symmetry.space_group_name_H-M   'P 1'
#
loop_
_entity.id
_entity.type
_entity.pdbx_description
1 polymer ?
#
loop_
_entity_poly.entity_id
_entity_poly.type
_entity_poly.pdbx_seq_one_letter_code
_entity_poly.pdbx_strand_id
1 'polypeptide(L)'
;MMKLAKLLHVKGFHITFVNNDYNHRRLLKSRGAASLEHCPAPFRSLIVDELNKSATSPPVTCIVSDGIMSFTADVAEELGIPVVLFWTLSGCGFSAYAHYKDLMDRGITPLKGQCFPSRIEKPAVPSEKSSLAQF
;
A
#
# COMPACT_ATOMS: atom_id res chain seq x y z
N MET A 1 -11.52 2.08 -0.21
CA MET A 1 -11.34 0.83 -0.98
C MET A 1 -12.51 -0.16 -0.91
N MET A 2 -13.06 -0.51 0.27
CA MET A 2 -14.16 -1.49 0.38
C MET A 2 -15.41 -1.21 -0.49
N LYS A 3 -15.85 0.05 -0.59
CA LYS A 3 -17.00 0.39 -1.45
C LYS A 3 -16.70 0.13 -2.93
N LEU A 4 -15.48 0.45 -3.38
CA LEU A 4 -15.04 0.19 -4.75
C LEU A 4 -14.97 -1.33 -5.02
N ALA A 5 -14.40 -2.10 -4.09
CA ALA A 5 -14.37 -3.56 -4.18
C ALA A 5 -15.77 -4.16 -4.36
N LYS A 6 -16.76 -3.71 -3.58
CA LYS A 6 -18.15 -4.13 -3.73
C LYS A 6 -18.73 -3.78 -5.11
N LEU A 7 -18.46 -2.58 -5.62
CA LEU A 7 -18.92 -2.17 -6.95
C LEU A 7 -18.30 -3.04 -8.06
N LEU A 8 -17.00 -3.31 -7.99
CA LEU A 8 -16.32 -4.16 -8.98
C LEU A 8 -16.82 -5.61 -8.91
N HIS A 9 -17.04 -6.13 -7.70
CA HIS A 9 -17.62 -7.47 -7.52
C HIS A 9 -19.02 -7.57 -8.14
N VAL A 10 -19.89 -6.58 -7.91
CA VAL A 10 -21.22 -6.53 -8.55
C VAL A 10 -21.13 -6.43 -10.08
N LYS A 11 -20.01 -5.94 -10.63
CA LYS A 11 -19.74 -5.91 -12.07
C LYS A 11 -19.12 -7.21 -12.61
N GLY A 12 -18.97 -8.25 -11.78
CA GLY A 12 -18.53 -9.59 -12.18
C GLY A 12 -17.03 -9.85 -12.01
N PHE A 13 -16.29 -8.96 -11.36
CA PHE A 13 -14.88 -9.20 -11.05
C PHE A 13 -14.73 -10.12 -9.84
N HIS A 14 -13.84 -11.11 -9.91
CA HIS A 14 -13.35 -11.82 -8.73
C HIS A 14 -12.42 -10.89 -7.95
N ILE A 15 -12.73 -10.61 -6.69
CA ILE A 15 -11.99 -9.63 -5.88
C ILE A 15 -11.26 -10.34 -4.75
N THR A 16 -9.93 -10.25 -4.76
CA THR A 16 -9.11 -10.55 -3.59
C THR A 16 -8.72 -9.24 -2.93
N PHE A 17 -9.19 -9.01 -1.71
CA PHE A 17 -8.79 -7.83 -0.96
C PHE A 17 -7.56 -8.13 -0.10
N VAL A 18 -6.43 -7.56 -0.49
CA VAL A 18 -5.20 -7.65 0.30
C VAL A 18 -5.22 -6.54 1.36
N ASN A 19 -5.66 -6.88 2.56
CA ASN A 19 -5.45 -6.03 3.73
C ASN A 19 -4.21 -6.50 4.47
N ASN A 20 -3.35 -5.58 4.88
CA ASN A 20 -2.22 -5.93 5.72
C ASN A 20 -2.49 -5.42 7.14
N ASP A 21 -2.75 -6.33 8.09
CA ASP A 21 -2.85 -6.01 9.53
C ASP A 21 -1.61 -5.24 10.02
N TYR A 22 -0.48 -5.51 9.38
CA TYR A 22 0.77 -4.82 9.58
C TYR A 22 0.77 -3.38 9.05
N ASN A 23 0.23 -3.10 7.86
CA ASN A 23 0.13 -1.72 7.34
C ASN A 23 -0.84 -0.88 8.17
N HIS A 24 -1.94 -1.45 8.65
CA HIS A 24 -2.84 -0.73 9.55
C HIS A 24 -2.15 -0.38 10.87
N ARG A 25 -1.35 -1.30 11.46
CA ARG A 25 -0.59 -1.02 12.69
C ARG A 25 0.65 -0.14 12.46
N ARG A 26 1.34 -0.21 11.32
CA ARG A 26 2.52 0.61 10.99
C ARG A 26 2.19 1.99 10.42
N LEU A 27 1.12 2.19 9.66
CA LEU A 27 0.66 3.54 9.32
C LEU A 27 0.27 4.30 10.60
N LEU A 28 -0.35 3.60 11.57
CA LEU A 28 -0.66 4.17 12.88
C LEU A 28 0.58 4.36 13.79
N LYS A 29 1.67 3.61 13.58
CA LYS A 29 2.88 3.64 14.44
C LYS A 29 4.13 4.31 13.83
N SER A 30 4.26 4.44 12.51
CA SER A 30 5.56 4.68 11.84
C SER A 30 5.50 5.63 10.64
N ARG A 31 6.08 6.82 10.84
CA ARG A 31 7.12 7.45 9.99
C ARG A 31 6.90 7.65 8.47
N GLY A 32 5.69 7.54 7.94
CA GLY A 32 5.40 7.88 6.54
C GLY A 32 5.92 6.84 5.53
N ALA A 33 6.24 7.29 4.31
CA ALA A 33 6.53 6.44 3.15
C ALA A 33 7.68 5.42 3.34
N ALA A 34 8.66 5.73 4.19
CA ALA A 34 9.77 4.82 4.52
C ALA A 34 9.31 3.49 5.15
N SER A 35 8.09 3.44 5.69
CA SER A 35 7.53 2.19 6.21
C SER A 35 7.27 1.13 5.14
N LEU A 36 7.20 1.53 3.87
CA LEU A 36 6.81 0.69 2.74
C LEU A 36 8.00 0.09 1.95
N GLU A 37 9.23 0.48 2.27
CA GLU A 37 10.44 0.04 1.52
C GLU A 37 10.62 -1.49 1.50
N HIS A 38 10.10 -2.20 2.50
CA HIS A 38 10.23 -3.65 2.62
C HIS A 38 8.98 -4.40 2.15
N CYS A 39 7.99 -3.69 1.59
CA CYS A 39 6.74 -4.27 1.09
C CYS A 39 6.77 -4.85 -0.34
N PRO A 40 7.67 -4.46 -1.28
CA PRO A 40 7.63 -4.98 -2.66
C PRO A 40 7.80 -6.51 -2.72
N ALA A 41 8.83 -7.07 -2.07
CA ALA A 41 9.12 -8.50 -2.09
C ALA A 41 7.98 -9.38 -1.55
N PRO A 42 7.43 -9.14 -0.33
CA PRO A 42 6.32 -9.95 0.15
C PRO A 42 5.05 -9.77 -0.67
N PHE A 43 4.81 -8.58 -1.25
CA PHE A 43 3.68 -8.36 -2.14
C PHE A 43 3.78 -9.14 -3.45
N ARG A 44 4.98 -9.18 -4.04
CA ARG A 44 5.26 -9.99 -5.24
C ARG A 44 5.07 -11.49 -4.96
N SER A 45 5.62 -12.01 -3.87
CA SER A 45 5.44 -13.41 -3.49
C SER A 45 3.96 -13.74 -3.25
N LEU A 46 3.19 -12.86 -2.62
CA LEU A 46 1.75 -13.05 -2.49
C LEU A 46 1.07 -13.24 -3.85
N ILE A 47 1.39 -12.42 -4.85
CA ILE A 47 0.78 -12.53 -6.18
C ILE A 47 1.21 -13.83 -6.87
N VAL A 48 2.52 -14.09 -6.94
CA VAL A 48 3.08 -15.17 -7.75
C VAL A 48 2.92 -16.54 -7.09
N ASP A 49 3.14 -16.62 -5.79
CA ASP A 49 3.25 -17.89 -5.07
C ASP A 49 1.94 -18.32 -4.41
N GLU A 50 1.04 -17.39 -4.11
CA GLU A 50 -0.24 -17.71 -3.45
C GLU A 50 -1.41 -17.47 -4.40
N LEU A 51 -1.61 -16.25 -4.88
CA LEU A 51 -2.83 -15.90 -5.62
C LEU A 51 -2.90 -16.55 -7.00
N ASN A 52 -1.82 -16.49 -7.77
CA ASN A 52 -1.79 -17.07 -9.13
C ASN A 52 -1.70 -18.60 -9.14
N LYS A 53 -1.35 -19.22 -8.01
CA LYS A 53 -1.30 -20.68 -7.85
C LYS A 53 -2.52 -21.25 -7.13
N SER A 54 -3.42 -20.40 -6.63
CA SER A 54 -4.63 -20.82 -5.95
C SER A 54 -5.52 -21.66 -6.88
N ALA A 55 -6.01 -22.79 -6.37
CA ALA A 55 -6.97 -23.63 -7.10
C ALA A 55 -8.40 -23.05 -7.05
N THR A 56 -8.67 -22.11 -6.14
CA THR A 56 -10.04 -21.60 -5.90
C THR A 56 -10.34 -20.27 -6.56
N SER A 57 -9.31 -19.55 -7.02
CA SER A 57 -9.43 -18.21 -7.57
C SER A 57 -8.70 -18.12 -8.92
N PRO A 58 -9.22 -17.35 -9.89
CA PRO A 58 -8.51 -17.11 -11.13
C PRO A 58 -7.19 -16.34 -10.88
N PRO A 59 -6.18 -16.49 -11.75
CA PRO A 59 -4.97 -15.69 -11.69
C PRO A 59 -5.27 -14.18 -11.70
N VAL A 60 -4.40 -13.40 -11.06
CA VAL A 60 -4.51 -11.95 -10.97
C VAL A 60 -4.30 -11.32 -12.35
N THR A 61 -5.28 -10.52 -12.78
CA THR A 61 -5.27 -9.84 -14.08
C THR A 61 -5.18 -8.31 -13.97
N CYS A 62 -5.41 -7.75 -12.79
CA CYS A 62 -5.33 -6.30 -12.53
C CYS A 62 -5.15 -6.05 -11.03
N ILE A 63 -4.44 -4.97 -10.70
CA ILE A 63 -4.24 -4.48 -9.33
C ILE A 63 -4.92 -3.12 -9.18
N VAL A 64 -5.75 -2.97 -8.16
CA VAL A 64 -6.24 -1.64 -7.74
C VAL A 64 -5.61 -1.32 -6.39
N SER A 65 -4.66 -0.39 -6.39
CA SER A 65 -3.85 -0.06 -5.22
C SER A 65 -4.15 1.32 -4.68
N ASP A 66 -3.81 1.58 -3.41
CA ASP A 66 -3.86 2.94 -2.85
C ASP A 66 -2.71 3.79 -3.42
N GLY A 67 -2.98 5.08 -3.69
CA GLY A 67 -2.01 6.00 -4.30
C GLY A 67 -0.74 6.25 -3.47
N ILE A 68 -0.77 6.05 -2.15
CA ILE A 68 0.41 6.16 -1.28
C ILE A 68 1.26 4.88 -1.33
N MET A 69 0.67 3.75 -1.72
CA MET A 69 1.32 2.44 -1.80
C MET A 69 2.06 2.25 -3.12
N SER A 70 2.96 3.18 -3.46
CA SER A 70 3.59 3.29 -4.78
C SER A 70 4.38 2.06 -5.20
N PHE A 71 4.96 1.30 -4.25
CA PHE A 71 5.69 0.06 -4.55
C PHE A 71 4.85 -0.98 -5.32
N THR A 72 3.52 -0.91 -5.21
CA THR A 72 2.64 -1.82 -5.94
C THR A 72 2.68 -1.57 -7.44
N ALA A 73 3.01 -0.34 -7.88
CA ALA A 73 3.18 -0.03 -9.30
C ALA A 73 4.44 -0.70 -9.86
N ASP A 74 5.57 -0.62 -9.14
CA ASP A 74 6.84 -1.24 -9.56
C ASP A 74 6.69 -2.77 -9.71
N VAL A 75 6.03 -3.41 -8.73
CA VAL A 75 5.77 -4.86 -8.78
C VAL A 75 4.78 -5.21 -9.90
N ALA A 76 3.76 -4.38 -10.13
CA ALA A 76 2.79 -4.61 -11.19
C ALA A 76 3.44 -4.51 -12.58
N GLU A 77 4.32 -3.52 -12.78
CA GLU A 77 5.12 -3.37 -14.00
C GLU A 77 6.03 -4.58 -14.22
N GLU A 78 6.76 -5.03 -13.19
CA GLU A 78 7.62 -6.22 -13.26
C GLU A 78 6.83 -7.48 -13.71
N LEU A 79 5.60 -7.63 -13.22
CA LEU A 79 4.74 -8.77 -13.52
C LEU A 79 3.92 -8.60 -14.80
N GLY A 80 3.98 -7.43 -15.46
CA GLY A 80 3.15 -7.12 -16.62
C GLY A 80 1.64 -7.06 -16.31
N ILE A 81 1.28 -6.72 -15.07
CA ILE A 81 -0.10 -6.65 -14.60
C ILE A 81 -0.56 -5.18 -14.61
N PRO A 82 -1.69 -4.84 -15.24
CA PRO A 82 -2.26 -3.49 -15.16
C PRO A 82 -2.51 -3.06 -13.71
N VAL A 83 -2.12 -1.84 -13.38
CA VAL A 83 -2.33 -1.23 -12.06
C VAL A 83 -3.11 0.07 -12.15
N VAL A 84 -4.12 0.22 -11.30
CA VAL A 84 -4.87 1.46 -11.10
C VAL A 84 -4.58 2.00 -9.71
N LEU A 85 -4.01 3.21 -9.64
CA LEU A 85 -3.74 3.89 -8.38
C LEU A 85 -4.98 4.70 -7.96
N PHE A 86 -5.54 4.35 -6.81
CA PHE A 86 -6.71 4.96 -6.22
C PHE A 86 -6.30 5.92 -5.10
N TRP A 87 -6.48 7.22 -5.32
CA TRP A 87 -6.23 8.24 -4.31
C TRP A 87 -7.40 8.34 -3.34
N THR A 88 -7.18 7.92 -2.10
CA THR A 88 -8.16 8.02 -1.01
C THR A 88 -8.27 9.43 -0.42
N LEU A 89 -7.30 10.30 -0.71
CA LEU A 89 -7.29 11.70 -0.30
C LEU A 89 -8.22 12.56 -1.17
N SER A 90 -8.76 13.63 -0.59
CA SER A 90 -9.46 14.67 -1.35
C SER A 90 -8.48 15.42 -2.27
N GLY A 91 -8.98 16.20 -3.23
CA GLY A 91 -8.13 16.99 -4.14
C GLY A 91 -7.15 17.92 -3.40
N CYS A 92 -7.59 18.53 -2.28
CA CYS A 92 -6.69 19.35 -1.46
C CYS A 92 -5.64 18.51 -0.70
N GLY A 93 -6.00 17.30 -0.24
CA GLY A 93 -5.05 16.37 0.38
C GLY A 93 -4.01 15.85 -0.62
N PHE A 94 -4.43 15.56 -1.85
CA PHE A 94 -3.53 15.21 -2.95
C PHE A 94 -2.56 16.35 -3.25
N SER A 95 -3.04 17.59 -3.39
CA SER A 95 -2.19 18.75 -3.64
C SER A 95 -1.16 18.96 -2.52
N ALA A 96 -1.58 18.84 -1.26
CA ALA A 96 -0.67 18.93 -0.11
C ALA A 96 0.40 17.83 -0.15
N TYR A 97 0.05 16.60 -0.54
CA TYR A 97 1.01 15.50 -0.69
C TYR A 97 1.98 15.75 -1.87
N ALA A 98 1.47 16.12 -3.04
CA ALA A 98 2.26 16.38 -4.24
C ALA A 98 3.29 17.51 -4.04
N HIS A 99 2.90 18.56 -3.32
CA HIS A 99 3.78 19.69 -3.00
C HIS A 99 4.51 19.54 -1.67
N TYR A 100 4.41 18.40 -0.98
CA TYR A 100 5.04 18.23 0.33
C TYR A 100 6.56 18.47 0.28
N LYS A 101 7.21 18.01 -0.79
CA LYS A 101 8.64 18.28 -1.01
C LYS A 101 8.94 19.77 -1.17
N ASP A 102 8.15 20.48 -1.97
CA ASP A 102 8.30 21.93 -2.14
C ASP A 102 8.11 22.68 -0.81
N LEU A 103 7.18 22.21 0.04
CA LEU A 103 6.95 22.77 1.37
C LEU A 103 8.14 22.51 2.32
N MET A 104 8.77 21.33 2.22
CA MET A 104 10.01 21.03 2.94
C MET A 104 11.18 21.90 2.45
N ASP A 105 11.36 22.01 1.13
CA ASP A 105 12.45 22.78 0.51
C ASP A 105 12.33 24.28 0.84
N ARG A 106 11.11 24.78 1.02
CA ARG A 106 10.81 26.15 1.46
C ARG A 106 10.87 26.35 2.97
N GLY A 107 11.15 25.31 3.75
CA GLY A 107 11.22 25.37 5.22
C GLY A 107 9.89 25.65 5.91
N ILE A 108 8.76 25.40 5.23
CA ILE A 108 7.40 25.55 5.79
C ILE A 108 7.07 24.36 6.71
N THR A 109 7.64 23.19 6.42
CA THR A 109 7.53 21.96 7.22
C THR A 109 8.92 21.36 7.48
N PRO A 110 9.17 20.72 8.63
CA PRO A 110 8.25 20.48 9.76
C PRO A 110 7.99 21.76 10.59
N LEU A 111 6.82 21.84 11.25
CA LEU A 111 6.47 22.99 12.08
C LEU A 111 7.44 23.13 13.27
N LYS A 112 7.97 24.34 13.50
CA LYS A 112 8.83 24.63 14.65
C LYS A 112 8.07 24.34 15.96
N GLY A 113 8.62 23.49 16.82
CA GLY A 113 8.08 23.18 18.15
C GLY A 113 7.51 21.77 18.34
N GLN A 114 7.42 20.94 17.30
CA GLN A 114 7.05 19.51 17.43
C GLN A 114 8.28 18.63 17.18
N CYS A 115 9.03 18.34 18.25
CA CYS A 115 10.11 17.36 18.21
C CYS A 115 9.50 15.95 18.28
N PHE A 116 9.32 15.28 17.14
CA PHE A 116 9.15 13.83 17.13
C PHE A 116 10.55 13.19 17.17
N PRO A 117 10.90 12.42 18.21
CA PRO A 117 12.25 11.91 18.35
C PRO A 117 12.60 10.98 17.18
N SER A 118 13.65 11.36 16.45
CA SER A 118 14.34 10.53 15.47
C SER A 118 15.09 9.39 16.18
N ARG A 119 14.38 8.46 16.84
CA ARG A 119 14.99 7.23 17.37
C ARG A 119 15.27 6.28 16.22
N ILE A 120 16.51 6.28 15.73
CA ILE A 120 17.05 5.28 14.82
C ILE A 120 17.40 4.07 15.68
N GLU A 121 16.47 3.14 15.87
CA GLU A 121 16.79 1.80 16.37
C GLU A 121 16.06 0.80 15.47
N LYS A 122 16.83 -0.05 14.79
CA LYS A 122 16.33 -1.19 14.01
C LYS A 122 15.79 -2.24 14.99
N PRO A 123 14.50 -2.63 14.94
CA PRO A 123 14.04 -3.81 15.67
C PRO A 123 14.18 -5.06 14.77
N ALA A 124 14.56 -6.17 15.40
CA ALA A 124 14.67 -7.48 14.79
C ALA A 124 13.34 -8.00 14.22
N VAL A 125 13.43 -8.79 13.14
CA VAL A 125 12.32 -9.38 12.39
C VAL A 125 11.78 -10.63 13.11
N PRO A 126 10.49 -10.71 13.48
CA PRO A 126 9.83 -11.97 13.79
C PRO A 126 9.07 -12.49 12.55
N SER A 127 9.13 -13.80 12.32
CA SER A 127 8.44 -14.52 11.24
C SER A 127 6.92 -14.33 11.29
N GLU A 128 6.30 -13.94 10.17
CA GLU A 128 4.87 -13.65 10.04
C GLU A 128 4.12 -14.73 9.24
N LYS A 129 2.90 -15.03 9.67
CA LYS A 129 1.88 -15.80 8.91
C LYS A 129 0.80 -14.82 8.46
N SER A 130 0.46 -14.81 7.18
CA SER A 130 -0.60 -13.99 6.58
C SER A 130 -1.99 -14.61 6.81
N SER A 131 -3.02 -13.77 6.95
CA SER A 131 -4.43 -14.21 6.91
C SER A 131 -5.14 -13.58 5.71
N LEU A 132 -5.87 -14.39 4.95
CA LEU A 132 -6.61 -14.00 3.74
C LEU A 132 -8.11 -14.00 4.05
N ALA A 133 -8.80 -12.93 3.65
CA ALA A 133 -10.27 -12.89 3.60
C ALA A 133 -10.72 -12.90 2.14
N GLN A 134 -11.47 -13.93 1.76
CA GLN A 134 -12.13 -14.06 0.46
C GLN A 134 -13.61 -13.68 0.63
N PHE A 135 -14.15 -12.94 -0.33
CA PHE A 135 -15.58 -12.58 -0.42
C PHE A 135 -16.10 -12.89 -1.82
#